data_AF-A0A2T3BCP1-F1
#
_entry.id   AF-A0A2T3BCP1-F1
#
_cell.length_a   1.000
_cell.length_b   1.000
_cell.length_c   1.000
_cell.angle_alpha   90.00
_cell.angle_beta   90.00
_cell.angle_gamma   90.00
#
_symmetry.space_group_name_H-M   'P 1'
#
loop_
_entity.id
_entity.type
_entity.pdbx_description
1 polymer ?
#
loop_
_entity_poly.entity_id
_entity_poly.type
_entity_poly.pdbx_seq_one_letter_code
_entity_poly.pdbx_strand_id
1 'polypeptide(L)'
;MHELFLTAHISDDDRPGALRILQGYCAMSPVPILRRRLYWKGPLTRNRGIDSAFIMAQGQKVPLWRTLNEQLTRQAYIVTLLYDITRDQFPKPDAPDEEKPIMDCDAIHGTLQWTDLPDPAGARPVNSRLSVTIEGEKGLCNLLESSSYRFHGEIVEEGYRFVHGNVVIYLTRYLDIPAKFQEMEYEGKPKVNRSMPPYESLQPFDSENKWIITASSQVLSANDLEYMKKGTDELMEVKTDFEGFFDFQSRDRHIFDTRVKT
;
A
#
# COMPACT_ATOMS: atom_id res chain seq x y z
N MET A 1 10.13 -7.27 -8.21
CA MET A 1 10.23 -6.05 -9.05
C MET A 1 10.96 -5.00 -8.24
N HIS A 2 11.49 -3.97 -8.88
CA HIS A 2 12.16 -2.86 -8.21
C HIS A 2 11.41 -1.58 -8.51
N GLU A 3 11.01 -0.86 -7.46
CA GLU A 3 10.23 0.36 -7.54
C GLU A 3 11.15 1.57 -7.42
N LEU A 4 10.97 2.55 -8.31
CA LEU A 4 11.54 3.89 -8.25
C LEU A 4 10.41 4.86 -7.96
N PHE A 5 10.61 5.83 -7.05
CA PHE A 5 9.54 6.76 -6.71
C PHE A 5 10.01 8.09 -6.13
N LEU A 6 9.13 9.09 -6.25
CA LEU A 6 9.22 10.41 -5.64
C LEU A 6 7.90 10.73 -4.92
N THR A 7 7.98 11.56 -3.88
CA THR A 7 6.79 11.97 -3.12
C THR A 7 6.69 13.47 -2.95
N ALA A 8 5.49 14.00 -3.07
CA ALA A 8 5.12 15.37 -2.71
C ALA A 8 3.91 15.33 -1.75
N HIS A 9 3.73 16.37 -0.95
CA HIS A 9 2.56 16.51 -0.08
C HIS A 9 1.79 17.77 -0.45
N ILE A 10 0.46 17.71 -0.33
CA ILE A 10 -0.43 18.86 -0.50
C ILE A 10 -1.44 18.90 0.64
N SER A 11 -2.02 20.08 0.89
CA SER A 11 -3.14 20.21 1.81
C SER A 11 -4.44 19.68 1.20
N ASP A 12 -5.44 19.38 2.03
CA ASP A 12 -6.77 19.00 1.53
C ASP A 12 -7.44 20.14 0.73
N ASP A 13 -7.14 21.40 1.08
CA ASP A 13 -7.65 22.59 0.37
C ASP A 13 -7.11 22.66 -1.07
N ASP A 14 -5.88 22.21 -1.31
CA ASP A 14 -5.25 22.20 -2.63
C ASP A 14 -5.68 21.01 -3.51
N ARG A 15 -6.33 20.00 -2.92
CA ARG A 15 -6.72 18.76 -3.60
C ARG A 15 -7.51 19.00 -4.90
N PRO A 16 -8.54 19.88 -4.97
CA PRO A 16 -9.27 20.11 -6.21
C PRO A 16 -8.41 20.76 -7.31
N GLY A 17 -7.40 21.54 -6.94
CA GLY A 17 -6.42 22.10 -7.87
C GLY A 17 -5.46 21.03 -8.38
N ALA A 18 -4.93 20.22 -7.47
CA ALA A 18 -4.02 19.12 -7.80
C ALA A 18 -4.66 18.10 -8.74
N LEU A 19 -5.93 17.72 -8.52
CA LEU A 19 -6.66 16.83 -9.41
C LEU A 19 -6.78 17.38 -10.84
N ARG A 20 -7.05 18.68 -10.99
CA ARG A 20 -7.14 19.32 -12.31
C ARG A 20 -5.78 19.35 -13.02
N ILE A 21 -4.72 19.66 -12.29
CA ILE A 21 -3.34 19.65 -12.80
C ILE A 21 -2.96 18.25 -13.27
N LEU A 22 -3.14 17.23 -12.42
CA LEU A 22 -2.83 15.83 -12.73
C LEU A 22 -3.67 15.30 -13.90
N GLN A 23 -4.96 15.66 -13.97
CA GLN A 23 -5.82 15.31 -15.10
C GLN A 23 -5.33 15.92 -16.41
N GLY A 24 -4.94 17.20 -16.39
CA GLY A 24 -4.38 17.88 -17.56
C GLY A 24 -3.06 17.24 -18.03
N TYR A 25 -2.16 16.97 -17.09
CA TYR A 25 -0.85 16.38 -17.37
C TYR A 25 -0.94 14.93 -17.88
N CYS A 26 -1.77 14.10 -17.25
CA CYS A 26 -1.91 12.69 -17.62
C CYS A 26 -2.90 12.48 -18.79
N ALA A 27 -3.58 13.53 -19.25
CA ALA A 27 -4.62 13.48 -20.27
C ALA A 27 -5.69 12.40 -20.00
N MET A 28 -6.03 12.17 -18.73
CA MET A 28 -6.99 11.15 -18.32
C MET A 28 -7.81 11.59 -17.13
N SER A 29 -9.04 11.10 -17.03
CA SER A 29 -9.86 11.27 -15.84
C SER A 29 -9.23 10.55 -14.64
N PRO A 30 -9.32 11.14 -13.43
CA PRO A 30 -8.84 10.49 -12.22
C PRO A 30 -9.60 9.19 -11.98
N VAL A 31 -8.88 8.09 -11.75
CA VAL A 31 -9.49 6.81 -11.37
C VAL A 31 -9.60 6.76 -9.84
N PRO A 32 -10.81 6.83 -9.25
CA PRO A 32 -10.95 6.81 -7.81
C PRO A 32 -10.50 5.46 -7.24
N ILE A 33 -9.88 5.53 -6.07
CA ILE A 33 -9.41 4.39 -5.30
C ILE A 33 -9.97 4.52 -3.89
N LEU A 34 -10.55 3.43 -3.42
CA LEU A 34 -10.89 3.28 -2.02
C LEU A 34 -10.50 1.86 -1.62
N ARG A 35 -9.61 1.75 -0.64
CA ARG A 35 -8.99 0.48 -0.25
C ARG A 35 -9.02 0.30 1.24
N ARG A 36 -9.38 -0.90 1.67
CA ARG A 36 -9.09 -1.38 3.02
C ARG A 36 -7.66 -1.90 3.04
N ARG A 37 -6.83 -1.37 3.94
CA ARG A 37 -5.44 -1.78 4.12
C ARG A 37 -5.29 -2.51 5.44
N LEU A 38 -4.85 -3.76 5.41
CA LEU A 38 -4.57 -4.55 6.59
C LEU A 38 -3.06 -4.70 6.78
N TYR A 39 -2.57 -4.44 7.98
CA TYR A 39 -1.15 -4.59 8.32
C TYR A 39 -0.94 -5.87 9.13
N TRP A 40 0.03 -6.67 8.70
CA TRP A 40 0.37 -7.95 9.30
C TRP A 40 1.83 -7.97 9.71
N LYS A 41 2.06 -8.11 11.01
CA LYS A 41 3.40 -8.11 11.62
C LYS A 41 3.97 -9.53 11.60
N GLY A 42 5.11 -9.69 10.94
CA GLY A 42 5.85 -10.96 10.92
C GLY A 42 6.37 -11.39 12.30
N PRO A 43 6.71 -12.69 12.46
CA PRO A 43 7.17 -13.23 13.74
C PRO A 43 8.58 -12.71 14.10
N LEU A 44 8.79 -12.32 15.36
CA LEU A 44 10.11 -11.89 15.85
C LEU A 44 11.11 -13.05 15.99
N THR A 45 10.59 -14.27 16.16
CA THR A 45 11.39 -15.48 16.34
C THR A 45 11.00 -16.52 15.31
N ARG A 46 12.01 -17.10 14.63
CA ARG A 46 11.85 -18.17 13.62
C ARG A 46 10.95 -17.79 12.44
N ASN A 47 11.49 -16.99 11.53
CA ASN A 47 10.90 -16.74 10.21
C ASN A 47 10.91 -18.01 9.36
N ARG A 48 9.79 -18.74 9.33
CA ARG A 48 9.64 -19.96 8.51
C ARG A 48 9.26 -19.66 7.06
N GLY A 49 8.89 -18.41 6.76
CA GLY A 49 8.37 -18.02 5.47
C GLY A 49 6.97 -18.61 5.21
N ILE A 50 6.63 -18.73 3.94
CA ILE A 50 5.37 -19.27 3.42
C ILE A 50 5.60 -20.73 3.05
N ASP A 51 4.57 -21.57 3.24
CA ASP A 51 4.64 -22.99 2.89
C ASP A 51 5.04 -23.21 1.43
N SER A 52 6.04 -24.07 1.23
CA SER A 52 6.55 -24.40 -0.10
C SER A 52 5.52 -25.13 -0.96
N ALA A 53 4.66 -25.95 -0.36
CA ALA A 53 3.59 -26.62 -1.13
C ALA A 53 2.57 -25.60 -1.66
N PHE A 54 2.18 -24.63 -0.82
CA PHE A 54 1.38 -23.49 -1.27
C PHE A 54 2.05 -22.75 -2.43
N ILE A 55 3.33 -22.38 -2.31
CA ILE A 55 4.06 -21.63 -3.35
C ILE A 55 4.03 -22.36 -4.69
N MET A 56 4.30 -23.68 -4.70
CA MET A 56 4.34 -24.45 -5.95
C MET A 56 2.96 -24.59 -6.62
N ALA A 57 1.87 -24.45 -5.87
CA ALA A 57 0.51 -24.48 -6.40
C ALA A 57 0.11 -23.17 -7.12
N GLN A 58 0.92 -22.10 -7.04
CA GLN A 58 0.57 -20.76 -7.53
C GLN A 58 0.75 -20.55 -9.05
N GLY A 59 1.08 -21.62 -9.80
CA GLY A 59 1.21 -21.58 -11.26
C GLY A 59 2.16 -20.48 -11.75
N GLN A 60 1.63 -19.53 -12.53
CA GLN A 60 2.43 -18.44 -13.10
C GLN A 60 2.97 -17.45 -12.05
N LYS A 61 2.38 -17.38 -10.86
CA LYS A 61 2.81 -16.48 -9.78
C LYS A 61 3.91 -17.08 -8.89
N VAL A 62 4.30 -18.34 -9.12
CA VAL A 62 5.39 -19.02 -8.37
C VAL A 62 6.64 -18.14 -8.21
N PRO A 63 7.15 -17.44 -9.24
CA PRO A 63 8.34 -16.59 -9.09
C PRO A 63 8.14 -15.46 -8.07
N LEU A 64 6.98 -14.79 -8.07
CA LEU A 64 6.68 -13.70 -7.13
C LEU A 64 6.63 -14.22 -5.69
N TRP A 65 5.97 -15.35 -5.48
CA TRP A 65 5.87 -16.00 -4.17
C TRP A 65 7.22 -16.50 -3.66
N ARG A 66 8.09 -17.02 -4.53
CA ARG A 66 9.47 -17.38 -4.16
C ARG A 66 10.28 -16.17 -3.75
N THR A 67 10.24 -15.08 -4.54
CA THR A 67 10.92 -13.84 -4.19
C THR A 67 10.43 -13.29 -2.86
N LEU A 68 9.12 -13.28 -2.61
CA LEU A 68 8.57 -12.87 -1.31
C LEU A 68 9.12 -13.77 -0.19
N ASN A 69 9.00 -15.08 -0.33
CA ASN A 69 9.41 -16.04 0.69
C ASN A 69 10.90 -15.91 1.06
N GLU A 70 11.77 -15.67 0.07
CA GLU A 70 13.19 -15.41 0.30
C GLU A 70 13.43 -14.21 1.23
N GLN A 71 12.64 -13.14 1.10
CA GLN A 71 12.76 -11.96 1.96
C GLN A 71 12.17 -12.21 3.34
N LEU A 72 10.97 -12.81 3.40
CA LEU A 72 10.28 -13.08 4.66
C LEU A 72 11.03 -14.08 5.55
N THR A 73 11.84 -14.99 4.97
CA THR A 73 12.67 -15.94 5.73
C THR A 73 13.89 -15.26 6.35
N ARG A 74 14.43 -14.21 5.70
CA ARG A 74 15.64 -13.51 6.17
C ARG A 74 15.35 -12.58 7.35
N GLN A 75 14.24 -11.87 7.30
CA GLN A 75 13.88 -10.87 8.30
C GLN A 75 12.37 -10.74 8.45
N ALA A 76 11.94 -10.32 9.64
CA ALA A 76 10.53 -10.04 9.91
C ALA A 76 10.13 -8.67 9.33
N TYR A 77 9.06 -8.66 8.55
CA TYR A 77 8.50 -7.46 7.93
C TYR A 77 7.03 -7.27 8.33
N ILE A 78 6.55 -6.04 8.18
CA ILE A 78 5.13 -5.74 8.07
C ILE A 78 4.73 -5.99 6.62
N VAL A 79 3.82 -6.94 6.41
CA VAL A 79 3.19 -7.22 5.11
C VAL A 79 1.85 -6.49 5.07
N THR A 80 1.51 -5.91 3.93
CA THR A 80 0.22 -5.22 3.75
C THR A 80 -0.69 -6.04 2.85
N LEU A 81 -1.95 -6.21 3.23
CA LEU A 81 -3.01 -6.70 2.36
C LEU A 81 -3.91 -5.54 1.95
N LEU A 82 -4.26 -5.47 0.67
CA LEU A 82 -5.15 -4.47 0.11
C LEU A 82 -6.41 -5.13 -0.43
N TYR A 83 -7.56 -4.54 -0.12
CA TYR A 83 -8.84 -4.92 -0.70
C TYR A 83 -9.50 -3.67 -1.25
N ASP A 84 -9.81 -3.68 -2.54
CA ASP A 84 -10.58 -2.61 -3.15
C ASP A 84 -12.02 -2.67 -2.61
N ILE A 85 -12.51 -1.53 -2.12
CA ILE A 85 -13.82 -1.40 -1.50
C ILE A 85 -14.57 -0.21 -2.10
N THR A 86 -15.88 -0.18 -1.93
CA THR A 86 -16.76 0.88 -2.41
C THR A 86 -17.50 1.56 -1.26
N ARG A 87 -18.02 2.77 -1.50
CA ARG A 87 -18.69 3.56 -0.46
C ARG A 87 -19.95 2.88 0.10
N ASP A 88 -20.63 2.06 -0.69
CA ASP A 88 -21.82 1.29 -0.28
C ASP A 88 -21.51 0.13 0.68
N GLN A 89 -20.24 -0.25 0.81
CA GLN A 89 -19.80 -1.27 1.79
C GLN A 89 -19.58 -0.69 3.19
N PHE A 90 -19.71 0.63 3.36
CA PHE A 90 -19.71 1.27 4.67
C PHE A 90 -21.15 1.34 5.20
N PRO A 91 -21.40 0.98 6.48
CA PRO A 91 -22.72 1.11 7.06
C PRO A 91 -23.10 2.58 7.20
N LYS A 92 -24.41 2.84 7.21
CA LYS A 92 -24.94 4.15 7.60
C LYS A 92 -24.68 4.37 9.11
N PRO A 93 -24.52 5.62 9.59
CA PRO A 93 -24.21 5.93 10.99
C PRO A 93 -25.09 5.22 12.03
N ASP A 94 -26.38 5.06 11.74
CA ASP A 94 -27.39 4.50 12.65
C ASP A 94 -27.91 3.11 12.22
N ALA A 95 -27.17 2.40 11.34
CA ALA A 95 -27.58 1.09 10.88
C ALA A 95 -27.54 0.05 12.04
N PRO A 96 -28.62 -0.73 12.26
CA PRO A 96 -28.60 -1.87 13.17
C PRO A 96 -27.48 -2.85 12.84
N ASP A 97 -26.91 -3.54 13.84
CA ASP A 97 -25.80 -4.48 13.63
C ASP A 97 -26.12 -5.58 12.60
N GLU A 98 -27.37 -6.00 12.52
CA GLU A 98 -27.86 -7.03 11.58
C GLU A 98 -27.87 -6.56 10.11
N GLU A 99 -27.91 -5.25 9.87
CA GLU A 99 -27.91 -4.65 8.53
C GLU A 99 -26.51 -4.22 8.06
N LYS A 100 -25.50 -4.33 8.93
CA LYS A 100 -24.14 -3.90 8.60
C LYS A 100 -23.53 -4.84 7.57
N PRO A 101 -22.99 -4.33 6.45
CA PRO A 101 -22.32 -5.16 5.46
C PRO A 101 -21.18 -5.96 6.07
N ILE A 102 -21.27 -7.30 5.98
CA ILE A 102 -20.19 -8.19 6.39
C ILE A 102 -19.20 -8.33 5.24
N MET A 103 -17.93 -8.09 5.53
CA MET A 103 -16.82 -8.22 4.60
C MET A 103 -15.86 -9.30 5.10
N ASP A 104 -15.94 -10.47 4.47
CA ASP A 104 -14.96 -11.54 4.64
C ASP A 104 -13.80 -11.35 3.66
N CYS A 105 -12.68 -10.82 4.17
CA CYS A 105 -11.47 -10.57 3.40
C CYS A 105 -10.88 -11.84 2.77
N ASP A 106 -11.07 -13.03 3.36
CA ASP A 106 -10.55 -14.28 2.79
C ASP A 106 -11.41 -14.80 1.63
N ALA A 107 -12.69 -14.42 1.57
CA ALA A 107 -13.62 -14.83 0.52
C ALA A 107 -13.47 -14.02 -0.79
N ILE A 108 -12.94 -12.80 -0.69
CA ILE A 108 -12.74 -11.88 -1.82
C ILE A 108 -11.29 -11.88 -2.31
N HIS A 109 -11.09 -11.37 -3.53
CA HIS A 109 -9.73 -11.19 -4.05
C HIS A 109 -9.11 -9.95 -3.43
N GLY A 110 -7.91 -10.10 -2.90
CA GLY A 110 -7.06 -9.02 -2.43
C GLY A 110 -5.71 -9.00 -3.12
N THR A 111 -4.89 -8.05 -2.69
CA THR A 111 -3.51 -7.88 -3.14
C THR A 111 -2.57 -7.93 -1.94
N LEU A 112 -1.57 -8.80 -2.00
CA LEU A 112 -0.47 -8.80 -1.04
C LEU A 112 0.62 -7.85 -1.53
N GLN A 113 1.05 -6.93 -0.66
CA GLN A 113 2.17 -6.03 -0.90
C GLN A 113 3.26 -6.20 0.15
N TRP A 114 4.49 -6.32 -0.33
CA TRP A 114 5.71 -6.23 0.45
C TRP A 114 6.68 -5.26 -0.23
N THR A 115 7.34 -4.45 0.58
CA THR A 115 8.33 -3.47 0.12
C THR A 115 9.50 -3.43 1.09
N ASP A 116 10.72 -3.43 0.57
CA ASP A 116 11.94 -3.32 1.39
C ASP A 116 12.21 -1.87 1.82
N LEU A 117 13.20 -1.71 2.70
CA LEU A 117 13.76 -0.40 3.00
C LEU A 117 14.42 0.19 1.74
N PRO A 118 14.10 1.44 1.33
CA PRO A 118 14.72 2.06 0.17
C PRO A 118 16.24 2.11 0.26
N ASP A 119 16.93 2.15 -0.87
CA ASP A 119 18.39 2.25 -0.94
C ASP A 119 18.90 3.52 -0.23
N PRO A 120 20.16 3.54 0.26
CA PRO A 120 20.75 4.72 0.88
C PRO A 120 20.71 5.95 -0.02
N ALA A 121 20.54 7.13 0.60
CA ALA A 121 20.58 8.40 -0.10
C ALA A 121 21.91 8.59 -0.86
N GLY A 122 21.83 9.19 -2.06
CA GLY A 122 23.00 9.48 -2.91
C GLY A 122 23.28 8.45 -4.01
N ALA A 123 22.66 7.27 -3.97
CA ALA A 123 22.78 6.31 -5.08
C ALA A 123 22.04 6.80 -6.34
N ARG A 124 20.90 7.48 -6.16
CA ARG A 124 20.01 7.99 -7.22
C ARG A 124 19.29 9.25 -6.72
N PRO A 125 18.79 10.13 -7.61
CA PRO A 125 18.00 11.30 -7.22
C PRO A 125 16.57 10.98 -6.79
N VAL A 126 16.15 9.71 -6.87
CA VAL A 126 14.83 9.18 -6.48
C VAL A 126 14.98 8.12 -5.38
N ASN A 127 13.91 7.82 -4.64
CA ASN A 127 13.90 6.63 -3.80
C ASN A 127 13.82 5.38 -4.68
N SER A 128 14.52 4.31 -4.29
CA SER A 128 14.52 3.02 -4.99
C SER A 128 14.43 1.88 -3.99
N ARG A 129 13.64 0.85 -4.25
CA ARG A 129 13.51 -0.32 -3.35
C ARG A 129 13.07 -1.58 -4.08
N LEU A 130 13.39 -2.74 -3.50
CA LEU A 130 12.77 -4.00 -3.90
C LEU A 130 11.30 -4.02 -3.44
N SER A 131 10.40 -4.48 -4.30
CA SER A 131 8.99 -4.66 -3.98
C SER A 131 8.41 -5.92 -4.62
N VAL A 132 7.40 -6.47 -3.94
CA VAL A 132 6.60 -7.60 -4.41
C VAL A 132 5.14 -7.23 -4.23
N THR A 133 4.38 -7.30 -5.33
CA THR A 133 2.93 -7.13 -5.35
C THR A 133 2.33 -8.37 -5.99
N ILE A 134 1.41 -9.04 -5.30
CA ILE A 134 0.73 -10.24 -5.76
C ILE A 134 -0.76 -9.98 -5.70
N GLU A 135 -1.34 -9.70 -6.86
CA GLU A 135 -2.74 -9.30 -7.01
C GLU A 135 -3.66 -10.50 -7.24
N GLY A 136 -4.95 -10.35 -6.93
CA GLY A 136 -5.98 -11.33 -7.30
C GLY A 136 -5.89 -12.63 -6.51
N GLU A 137 -5.52 -12.55 -5.24
CA GLU A 137 -5.39 -13.72 -4.34
C GLU A 137 -6.54 -13.77 -3.33
N LYS A 138 -6.99 -14.97 -2.98
CA LYS A 138 -7.96 -15.22 -1.91
C LYS A 138 -7.29 -15.87 -0.71
N GLY A 139 -7.94 -15.86 0.46
CA GLY A 139 -7.42 -16.55 1.64
C GLY A 139 -6.13 -15.93 2.21
N LEU A 140 -5.86 -14.65 1.93
CA LEU A 140 -4.61 -13.99 2.30
C LEU A 140 -4.47 -13.79 3.81
N CYS A 141 -5.55 -13.52 4.54
CA CYS A 141 -5.50 -13.38 6.00
C CYS A 141 -5.17 -14.73 6.64
N ASN A 142 -5.89 -15.79 6.25
CA ASN A 142 -5.62 -17.16 6.69
C ASN A 142 -4.19 -17.62 6.35
N LEU A 143 -3.70 -17.27 5.15
CA LEU A 143 -2.33 -17.57 4.74
C LEU A 143 -1.31 -16.93 5.67
N LEU A 144 -1.47 -15.65 5.99
CA LEU A 144 -0.57 -14.92 6.88
C LEU A 144 -0.63 -15.47 8.31
N GLU A 145 -1.82 -15.78 8.84
CA GLU A 145 -2.00 -16.42 10.14
C GLU A 145 -1.27 -17.78 10.23
N SER A 146 -1.48 -18.64 9.22
CA SER A 146 -0.80 -19.94 9.12
C SER A 146 0.72 -19.81 9.01
N SER A 147 1.20 -18.69 8.47
CA SER A 147 2.63 -18.32 8.37
C SER A 147 3.16 -17.61 9.62
N SER A 148 2.41 -17.64 10.73
CA SER A 148 2.73 -17.01 12.03
C SER A 148 2.82 -15.47 12.01
N TYR A 149 2.21 -14.83 11.01
CA TYR A 149 2.00 -13.38 11.06
C TYR A 149 0.83 -13.06 11.99
N ARG A 150 0.89 -11.89 12.60
CA ARG A 150 -0.19 -11.39 13.45
C ARG A 150 -0.76 -10.11 12.87
N PHE A 151 -2.09 -10.03 12.85
CA PHE A 151 -2.76 -8.78 12.50
C PHE A 151 -2.31 -7.66 13.46
N HIS A 152 -1.96 -6.52 12.89
CA HIS A 152 -1.43 -5.36 13.62
C HIS A 152 -2.42 -4.21 13.68
N GLY A 153 -3.19 -4.03 12.61
CA GLY A 153 -4.16 -2.96 12.49
C GLY A 153 -4.61 -2.78 11.05
N GLU A 154 -5.57 -1.88 10.86
CA GLU A 154 -6.13 -1.59 9.56
C GLU A 154 -6.50 -0.11 9.43
N ILE A 155 -6.45 0.37 8.19
CA ILE A 155 -6.82 1.73 7.81
C ILE A 155 -7.56 1.72 6.47
N VAL A 156 -8.15 2.86 6.12
CA VAL A 156 -8.72 3.08 4.79
C VAL A 156 -7.80 4.02 4.01
N GLU A 157 -7.41 3.60 2.81
CA GLU A 157 -6.77 4.48 1.82
C GLU A 157 -7.84 5.00 0.88
N GLU A 158 -7.85 6.32 0.71
CA GLU A 158 -8.67 7.00 -0.28
C GLU A 158 -7.77 7.75 -1.24
N GLY A 159 -8.07 7.69 -2.53
CA GLY A 159 -7.39 8.54 -3.47
C GLY A 159 -7.75 8.34 -4.92
N TYR A 160 -6.78 8.70 -5.77
CA TYR A 160 -6.93 8.72 -7.21
C TYR A 160 -5.66 8.22 -7.87
N ARG A 161 -5.81 7.47 -8.96
CA ARG A 161 -4.71 6.99 -9.79
C ARG A 161 -4.75 7.63 -11.15
N PHE A 162 -3.55 7.96 -11.63
CA PHE A 162 -3.25 8.44 -12.96
C PHE A 162 -2.09 7.65 -13.55
N VAL A 163 -1.99 7.66 -14.88
CA VAL A 163 -0.95 7.00 -15.66
C VAL A 163 -0.44 7.99 -16.69
N HIS A 164 0.88 8.17 -16.75
CA HIS A 164 1.55 8.98 -17.75
C HIS A 164 2.78 8.21 -18.25
N GLY A 165 2.69 7.63 -19.45
CA GLY A 165 3.72 6.72 -19.96
C GLY A 165 3.90 5.50 -19.05
N ASN A 166 5.12 5.31 -18.54
CA ASN A 166 5.45 4.24 -17.58
C ASN A 166 5.29 4.67 -16.12
N VAL A 167 5.03 5.96 -15.87
CA VAL A 167 4.88 6.49 -14.51
C VAL A 167 3.43 6.37 -14.06
N VAL A 168 3.23 5.75 -12.90
CA VAL A 168 1.95 5.72 -12.21
C VAL A 168 1.99 6.76 -11.09
N ILE A 169 1.00 7.65 -11.09
CA ILE A 169 0.87 8.70 -10.08
C ILE A 169 -0.36 8.39 -9.21
N TYR A 170 -0.14 8.32 -7.90
CA TYR A 170 -1.19 8.21 -6.90
C TYR A 170 -1.30 9.52 -6.14
N LEU A 171 -2.51 10.03 -5.98
CA LEU A 171 -2.86 11.08 -5.02
C LEU A 171 -3.72 10.44 -3.94
N THR A 172 -3.16 10.20 -2.76
CA THR A 172 -3.79 9.39 -1.70
C THR A 172 -3.73 10.06 -0.35
N ARG A 173 -4.72 9.81 0.48
CA ARG A 173 -4.67 10.02 1.93
C ARG A 173 -5.03 8.73 2.67
N TYR A 174 -4.69 8.71 3.95
CA TYR A 174 -4.98 7.59 4.84
C TYR A 174 -5.94 8.04 5.93
N LEU A 175 -6.91 7.18 6.22
CA LEU A 175 -7.95 7.40 7.21
C LEU A 175 -7.90 6.27 8.23
N ASP A 176 -7.73 6.63 9.50
CA ASP A 176 -7.74 5.71 10.62
C ASP A 176 -9.15 5.24 10.97
N ILE A 177 -9.21 4.00 11.44
CA ILE A 177 -10.38 3.45 12.12
C ILE A 177 -10.27 3.80 13.61
N PRO A 178 -11.18 4.61 14.18
CA PRO A 178 -11.13 4.94 15.59
C PRO A 178 -11.19 3.70 16.48
N ALA A 179 -10.40 3.67 17.56
CA ALA A 179 -10.25 2.51 18.44
C ALA A 179 -11.57 1.92 18.96
N LYS A 180 -12.61 2.73 19.15
CA LYS A 180 -13.95 2.28 19.55
C LYS A 180 -14.65 1.36 18.54
N PHE A 181 -14.21 1.39 17.28
CA PHE A 181 -14.71 0.55 16.19
C PHE A 181 -13.77 -0.61 15.86
N GLN A 182 -12.57 -0.65 16.45
CA GLN A 182 -11.65 -1.77 16.25
C GLN A 182 -12.18 -2.98 17.00
N GLU A 183 -12.45 -4.06 16.29
CA GLU A 183 -12.83 -5.31 16.92
C GLU A 183 -11.61 -5.96 17.59
N MET A 184 -11.85 -6.56 18.75
CA MET A 184 -10.83 -7.17 19.59
C MET A 184 -11.13 -8.65 19.81
N GLU A 185 -10.08 -9.46 19.96
CA GLU A 185 -10.16 -10.82 20.49
C GLU A 185 -10.29 -10.79 22.02
N TYR A 186 -10.59 -11.95 22.62
CA TYR A 186 -10.74 -12.12 24.07
C TYR A 186 -9.50 -11.66 24.87
N GLU A 187 -8.30 -11.75 24.28
CA GLU A 187 -7.04 -11.33 24.89
C GLU A 187 -6.70 -9.84 24.68
N GLY A 188 -7.64 -9.04 24.16
CA GLY A 188 -7.41 -7.61 23.88
C GLY A 188 -6.44 -7.37 22.72
N LYS A 189 -6.28 -8.35 21.82
CA LYS A 189 -5.55 -8.18 20.56
C LYS A 189 -6.52 -7.70 19.48
N PRO A 190 -6.12 -6.79 18.59
CA PRO A 190 -6.96 -6.42 17.46
C PRO A 190 -7.15 -7.63 16.54
N LYS A 191 -8.33 -7.73 15.94
CA LYS A 191 -8.62 -8.65 14.84
C LYS A 191 -9.20 -7.87 13.66
N VAL A 192 -9.14 -8.46 12.47
CA VAL A 192 -9.71 -7.85 11.27
C VAL A 192 -11.21 -7.60 11.47
N ASN A 193 -11.67 -6.37 11.31
CA ASN A 193 -13.08 -6.03 11.45
C ASN A 193 -13.94 -6.81 10.43
N ARG A 194 -15.08 -7.33 10.85
CA ARG A 194 -16.04 -8.00 9.97
C ARG A 194 -16.92 -7.00 9.24
N SER A 195 -17.15 -5.83 9.82
CA SER A 195 -17.83 -4.70 9.18
C SER A 195 -16.96 -3.46 9.32
N MET A 196 -16.91 -2.64 8.28
CA MET A 196 -16.32 -1.31 8.38
C MET A 196 -17.18 -0.43 9.32
N PRO A 197 -16.58 0.56 10.02
CA PRO A 197 -17.36 1.61 10.65
C PRO A 197 -18.02 2.52 9.60
N PRO A 198 -18.97 3.39 9.96
CA PRO A 198 -19.48 4.40 9.04
C PRO A 198 -18.34 5.24 8.46
N TYR A 199 -18.39 5.55 7.17
CA TYR A 199 -17.30 6.25 6.49
C TYR A 199 -17.01 7.61 7.13
N GLU A 200 -18.06 8.35 7.51
CA GLU A 200 -17.99 9.68 8.11
C GLU A 200 -17.37 9.66 9.52
N SER A 201 -17.22 8.47 10.11
CA SER A 201 -16.59 8.31 11.42
C SER A 201 -15.08 8.08 11.34
N LEU A 202 -14.54 7.83 10.14
CA LEU A 202 -13.11 7.70 9.92
C LEU A 202 -12.41 9.04 10.18
N GLN A 203 -11.16 8.98 10.63
CA GLN A 203 -10.37 10.16 10.98
C GLN A 203 -9.13 10.24 10.09
N PRO A 204 -8.68 11.44 9.68
CA PRO A 204 -7.38 11.59 9.03
C PRO A 204 -6.27 10.96 9.87
N PHE A 205 -5.37 10.21 9.21
CA PHE A 205 -4.24 9.55 9.87
C PHE A 205 -3.27 10.54 10.53
N ASP A 206 -3.17 11.74 9.96
CA ASP A 206 -2.38 12.84 10.51
C ASP A 206 -3.27 14.06 10.79
N SER A 207 -2.87 14.87 11.77
CA SER A 207 -3.63 16.05 12.19
C SER A 207 -3.76 17.13 11.12
N GLU A 208 -2.90 17.10 10.10
CA GLU A 208 -2.91 18.07 9.01
C GLU A 208 -3.74 17.56 7.81
N ASN A 209 -4.30 16.34 7.86
CA ASN A 209 -5.12 15.71 6.82
C ASN A 209 -4.45 15.84 5.43
N LYS A 210 -3.16 15.52 5.38
CA LYS A 210 -2.35 15.70 4.18
C LYS A 210 -2.70 14.67 3.12
N TRP A 211 -2.58 15.11 1.87
CA TRP A 211 -2.57 14.23 0.73
C TRP A 211 -1.14 14.01 0.26
N ILE A 212 -0.83 12.76 -0.09
CA ILE A 212 0.47 12.32 -0.57
C ILE A 212 0.34 12.06 -2.07
N ILE A 213 1.18 12.73 -2.85
CA ILE A 213 1.36 12.44 -4.27
C ILE A 213 2.59 11.55 -4.40
N THR A 214 2.41 10.33 -4.91
CA THR A 214 3.50 9.39 -5.20
C THR A 214 3.57 9.18 -6.71
N ALA A 215 4.67 9.60 -7.34
CA ALA A 215 5.00 9.25 -8.72
C ALA A 215 5.96 8.06 -8.69
N SER A 216 5.63 6.98 -9.40
CA SER A 216 6.37 5.72 -9.33
C SER A 216 6.54 5.05 -10.69
N SER A 217 7.66 4.36 -10.87
CA SER A 217 7.96 3.51 -12.02
C SER A 217 8.48 2.16 -11.53
N GLN A 218 8.11 1.07 -12.21
CA GLN A 218 8.53 -0.29 -11.84
C GLN A 218 9.46 -0.88 -12.89
N VAL A 219 10.57 -1.43 -12.42
CA VAL A 219 11.58 -2.14 -13.22
C VAL A 219 11.59 -3.61 -12.79
N LEU A 220 11.83 -4.54 -13.73
CA LEU A 220 11.83 -5.97 -13.41
C LEU A 220 12.95 -6.36 -12.44
N SER A 221 14.14 -5.78 -12.63
CA SER A 221 15.35 -6.08 -11.86
C SER A 221 16.22 -4.84 -11.66
N ALA A 222 16.78 -4.67 -10.46
CA ALA A 222 17.73 -3.60 -10.16
C ALA A 222 19.07 -3.73 -10.91
N ASN A 223 19.38 -4.93 -11.40
CA ASN A 223 20.60 -5.19 -12.17
C ASN A 223 20.49 -4.69 -13.62
N ASP A 224 19.28 -4.35 -14.07
CA ASP A 224 19.07 -3.78 -15.38
C ASP A 224 19.30 -2.25 -15.32
N LEU A 225 20.57 -1.87 -15.43
CA LEU A 225 21.01 -0.48 -15.27
C LEU A 225 20.37 0.46 -16.29
N GLU A 226 20.06 -0.05 -17.49
CA GLU A 226 19.42 0.74 -18.56
C GLU A 226 17.99 1.10 -18.18
N TYR A 227 17.16 0.13 -17.79
CA TYR A 227 15.78 0.43 -17.35
C TYR A 227 15.75 1.20 -16.03
N MET A 228 16.68 0.95 -15.12
CA MET A 228 16.81 1.73 -13.89
C MET A 228 17.14 3.20 -14.18
N LYS A 229 18.02 3.47 -15.16
CA LYS A 229 18.31 4.84 -15.61
C LYS A 229 17.08 5.46 -16.26
N LYS A 230 16.44 4.75 -17.19
CA LYS A 230 15.23 5.23 -17.88
C LYS A 230 14.12 5.61 -16.89
N GLY A 231 13.80 4.74 -15.93
CA GLY A 231 12.78 5.05 -14.92
C GLY A 231 13.19 6.20 -13.98
N THR A 232 14.49 6.40 -13.76
CA THR A 232 14.99 7.59 -13.03
C THR A 232 14.76 8.86 -13.85
N ASP A 233 15.13 8.84 -15.13
CA ASP A 233 15.01 9.98 -16.04
C ASP A 233 13.54 10.39 -16.20
N GLU A 234 12.62 9.43 -16.39
CA GLU A 234 11.16 9.65 -16.45
C GLU A 234 10.61 10.32 -15.18
N LEU A 235 11.07 9.91 -13.99
CA LEU A 235 10.64 10.52 -12.72
C LEU A 235 11.22 11.93 -12.52
N MET A 236 12.43 12.19 -13.03
CA MET A 236 13.04 13.51 -12.99
C MET A 236 12.38 14.48 -13.96
N GLU A 237 11.91 14.00 -15.11
CA GLU A 237 11.06 14.76 -16.04
C GLU A 237 9.75 15.15 -15.34
N VAL A 238 9.03 14.19 -14.74
CA VAL A 238 7.82 14.44 -13.94
C VAL A 238 8.07 15.50 -12.86
N LYS A 239 9.19 15.39 -12.13
CA LYS A 239 9.56 16.38 -11.11
C LYS A 239 9.76 17.78 -11.70
N THR A 240 10.39 17.88 -12.87
CA THR A 240 10.66 19.16 -13.55
C THR A 240 9.36 19.78 -14.07
N ASP A 241 8.50 18.97 -14.67
CA ASP A 241 7.22 19.44 -15.24
C ASP A 241 6.24 19.94 -14.17
N PHE A 242 6.34 19.41 -12.95
CA PHE A 242 5.55 19.86 -11.80
C PHE A 242 6.25 20.92 -10.93
N GLU A 243 7.39 21.46 -11.36
CA GLU A 243 8.06 22.53 -10.63
C GLU A 243 7.11 23.73 -10.43
N GLY A 244 7.02 24.24 -9.20
CA GLY A 244 6.09 25.29 -8.82
C GLY A 244 4.66 24.83 -8.50
N PHE A 245 4.30 23.58 -8.81
CA PHE A 245 3.00 22.98 -8.44
C PHE A 245 3.14 21.97 -7.32
N PHE A 246 4.08 21.03 -7.43
CA PHE A 246 4.31 19.97 -6.45
C PHE A 246 5.81 19.84 -6.14
N ASP A 247 6.15 19.85 -4.86
CA ASP A 247 7.53 19.67 -4.39
C ASP A 247 7.89 18.17 -4.29
N PHE A 248 8.15 17.54 -5.44
CA PHE A 248 8.56 16.14 -5.50
C PHE A 248 9.98 15.93 -4.98
N GLN A 249 10.11 15.06 -3.99
CA GLN A 249 11.38 14.78 -3.34
C GLN A 249 11.56 13.29 -3.06
N SER A 250 12.83 12.87 -3.10
CA SER A 250 13.26 11.66 -2.42
C SER A 250 13.24 11.95 -0.92
N ARG A 251 12.67 11.04 -0.14
CA ARG A 251 12.54 11.19 1.32
C ARG A 251 13.55 10.32 2.05
N ASP A 252 13.74 10.62 3.33
CA ASP A 252 14.54 9.79 4.22
C ASP A 252 14.03 8.35 4.20
N ARG A 253 14.93 7.39 3.95
CA ARG A 253 14.55 5.98 3.75
C ARG A 253 13.83 5.37 4.96
N HIS A 254 14.09 5.85 6.18
CA HIS A 254 13.56 5.24 7.40
C HIS A 254 12.07 5.48 7.58
N ILE A 255 11.48 6.47 6.90
CA ILE A 255 10.02 6.67 6.92
C ILE A 255 9.28 5.54 6.18
N PHE A 256 9.99 4.80 5.32
CA PHE A 256 9.47 3.65 4.58
C PHE A 256 9.92 2.32 5.15
N ASP A 257 10.51 2.29 6.35
CA ASP A 257 11.01 1.07 6.96
C ASP A 257 9.85 0.18 7.43
N THR A 258 9.60 -0.89 6.70
CA THR A 258 8.58 -1.91 7.02
C THR A 258 9.12 -3.03 7.89
N ARG A 259 10.41 -3.02 8.25
CA ARG A 259 11.00 -4.08 9.06
C ARG A 259 10.45 -4.01 10.49
N VAL A 260 10.19 -5.17 11.06
CA VAL A 260 9.75 -5.25 12.45
C VAL A 260 10.94 -4.90 13.35
N LYS A 261 10.82 -3.78 14.07
CA LYS A 261 11.79 -3.38 15.09
C LYS A 261 11.69 -4.31 16.30
N THR A 262 12.83 -4.86 16.70
CA THR A 262 13.03 -5.64 17.93
C THR A 262 13.12 -4.74 19.14
#